data_AF-A0A7L2V8Y4-F1
#
_entry.id   AF-A0A7L2V8Y4-F1
#
_cell.length_a   1.000
_cell.length_b   1.000
_cell.length_c   1.000
_cell.angle_alpha   90.00
_cell.angle_beta   90.00
_cell.angle_gamma   90.00
#
_symmetry.space_group_name_H-M   'P 1'
#
loop_
_entity.id
_entity.type
_entity.pdbx_description
1 polymer ?
#
loop_
_entity_poly.entity_id
_entity_poly.type
_entity_poly.pdbx_seq_one_letter_code
_entity_poly.pdbx_strand_id
1 'polypeptide(L)'
;GSAVAKIIGSNVKKLQKFASTVKMWVFEENINGRKLTDIINKEHENVKYLPGYKLPDNVVAVPNLNEAVRDADLLVFVIPHQFIHKVCDEITGQVPKKALGITLIK
;
A
#
# COMPACT_ATOMS: atom_id res chain seq x y z
N GLY A 1 6.19 1.56 5.18
CA GLY A 1 5.10 1.72 4.19
C GLY A 1 4.81 3.17 3.85
N SER A 2 4.16 3.92 4.76
CA SER A 2 3.53 5.22 4.45
C SER A 2 4.46 6.28 3.81
N ALA A 3 5.68 6.44 4.29
CA ALA A 3 6.63 7.39 3.70
C ALA A 3 6.97 7.06 2.24
N VAL A 4 7.15 5.77 1.92
CA VAL A 4 7.41 5.29 0.56
C VAL A 4 6.17 5.48 -0.32
N ALA A 5 4.98 5.16 0.21
CA ALA A 5 3.71 5.38 -0.50
C ALA A 5 3.51 6.85 -0.86
N LYS A 6 3.91 7.79 0.01
CA LYS A 6 3.89 9.23 -0.28
C LYS A 6 4.78 9.60 -1.47
N ILE A 7 6.00 9.08 -1.52
CA ILE A 7 6.95 9.33 -2.61
C ILE A 7 6.43 8.72 -3.92
N ILE A 8 6.01 7.45 -3.90
CA ILE A 8 5.48 6.76 -5.08
C ILE A 8 4.22 7.47 -5.60
N GLY A 9 3.25 7.73 -4.73
CA GLY A 9 2.01 8.43 -5.09
C GLY A 9 2.26 9.78 -5.75
N SER A 10 3.24 10.54 -5.24
CA SER A 10 3.64 11.83 -5.82
C SER A 10 4.31 11.70 -7.18
N ASN A 11 5.10 10.64 -7.39
CA ASN A 11 5.82 10.39 -8.63
C ASN A 11 4.91 9.88 -9.75
N VAL A 12 4.01 8.93 -9.47
CA VAL A 12 3.13 8.38 -10.51
C VAL A 12 2.15 9.41 -11.07
N LYS A 13 1.77 10.43 -10.28
CA LYS A 13 1.01 11.59 -10.78
C LYS A 13 1.75 12.40 -11.85
N LYS A 14 3.09 12.39 -11.83
CA LYS A 14 3.93 13.18 -12.75
C LYS A 14 4.40 12.39 -13.96
N LEU A 15 4.31 11.07 -13.90
CA LEU A 15 4.88 10.16 -14.89
C LEU A 15 3.76 9.44 -15.65
N GLN A 16 3.58 9.78 -16.93
CA GLN A 16 2.51 9.21 -17.76
C GLN A 16 2.61 7.69 -17.98
N LYS A 17 3.77 7.10 -17.71
CA LYS A 17 4.01 5.66 -17.87
C LYS A 17 3.39 4.78 -16.76
N PHE A 18 2.86 5.37 -15.70
CA PHE A 18 2.30 4.65 -14.57
C PHE A 18 0.82 4.96 -14.39
N ALA A 19 0.07 3.97 -13.88
CA ALA A 19 -1.27 4.22 -13.37
C ALA A 19 -1.20 5.29 -12.27
N SER A 20 -2.16 6.23 -12.30
CA SER A 20 -2.20 7.32 -11.34
C SER A 20 -2.51 6.82 -9.93
N THR A 21 -3.29 5.75 -9.78
CA THR A 21 -3.68 5.20 -8.48
C THR A 21 -2.65 4.23 -7.93
N VAL A 22 -2.27 4.41 -6.66
CA VAL A 22 -1.40 3.52 -5.91
C VAL A 22 -2.23 2.82 -4.84
N LYS A 23 -2.42 1.51 -4.97
CA LYS A 23 -3.02 0.70 -3.90
C LYS A 23 -1.97 0.46 -2.81
N MET A 24 -2.30 0.80 -1.58
CA MET A 24 -1.49 0.52 -0.40
C MET A 24 -2.23 -0.50 0.46
N TRP A 25 -1.71 -1.72 0.56
CA TRP A 25 -2.24 -2.67 1.53
C TRP A 25 -2.00 -2.15 2.95
N VAL A 26 -3.05 -2.16 3.77
CA VAL A 26 -3.02 -1.75 5.16
C VAL A 26 -3.68 -2.85 5.98
N PHE A 27 -2.92 -3.46 6.89
CA PHE A 27 -3.51 -4.38 7.86
C PHE A 27 -4.57 -3.62 8.67
N GLU A 28 -5.80 -4.14 8.69
CA GLU A 28 -6.93 -3.41 9.26
C GLU A 28 -6.81 -3.32 10.79
N GLU A 29 -6.94 -2.10 11.31
CA GLU A 29 -6.85 -1.80 12.74
C GLU A 29 -7.95 -0.82 13.13
N ASN A 30 -8.44 -0.91 14.37
CA ASN A 30 -9.40 0.04 14.92
C ASN A 30 -8.68 1.16 15.68
N ILE A 31 -8.84 2.40 15.24
CA ILE A 31 -8.34 3.62 15.88
C ILE A 31 -9.56 4.42 16.34
N ASN A 32 -9.76 4.51 17.66
CA ASN A 32 -10.88 5.25 18.27
C ASN A 32 -12.25 4.89 17.66
N GLY A 33 -12.49 3.59 17.44
CA GLY A 33 -13.75 3.08 16.88
C GLY A 33 -13.89 3.21 15.36
N ARG A 34 -12.86 3.66 14.64
CA ARG A 34 -12.83 3.75 13.17
C ARG A 34 -11.76 2.84 12.58
N LYS A 35 -12.03 2.27 11.41
CA LYS A 35 -11.04 1.51 10.64
C LYS A 35 -9.90 2.42 10.18
N LEU A 36 -8.66 1.95 10.30
CA LEU A 36 -7.48 2.70 9.87
C LEU A 36 -7.51 2.97 8.37
N THR A 37 -8.00 2.02 7.57
CA THR A 37 -8.18 2.23 6.12
C THR A 37 -9.14 3.37 5.81
N ASP A 38 -10.29 3.43 6.50
CA ASP A 38 -11.27 4.50 6.34
C ASP A 38 -10.70 5.87 6.75
N ILE A 39 -9.90 5.92 7.82
CA ILE A 39 -9.18 7.14 8.23
C ILE A 39 -8.20 7.56 7.13
N ILE A 40 -7.37 6.64 6.63
CA ILE A 40 -6.39 6.95 5.59
C ILE A 40 -7.08 7.43 4.31
N ASN A 41 -8.14 6.76 3.87
CA ASN A 41 -8.84 7.12 2.63
C ASN A 41 -9.60 8.44 2.73
N LYS A 42 -10.12 8.78 3.92
CA LYS A 42 -10.87 10.04 4.14
C LYS A 42 -9.98 11.23 4.45
N GLU A 43 -8.97 11.03 5.29
CA GLU A 43 -8.14 12.10 5.83
C GLU A 43 -6.77 12.19 5.15
N HIS A 44 -6.48 11.25 4.23
CA HIS A 44 -5.21 11.09 3.55
C HIS A 44 -4.04 11.10 4.52
N GLU A 45 -4.18 10.40 5.65
CA GLU A 45 -3.18 10.37 6.69
C GLU A 45 -3.18 9.02 7.41
N ASN A 46 -2.00 8.43 7.55
CA ASN A 46 -1.82 7.28 8.40
C ASN A 46 -1.49 7.76 9.83
N VAL A 47 -2.53 8.13 10.58
CA VAL A 47 -2.43 8.75 11.91
C VAL A 47 -1.65 7.91 12.92
N LYS A 48 -1.52 6.59 12.71
CA LYS A 48 -0.77 5.69 13.58
C LYS A 48 0.71 5.61 13.22
N TYR A 49 1.02 5.42 11.94
CA TYR A 49 2.38 5.08 11.49
C TYR A 49 3.14 6.23 10.82
N LEU A 50 2.47 7.33 10.48
CA LEU A 50 3.09 8.54 9.94
C LEU A 50 2.26 9.79 10.31
N PRO A 51 2.11 10.11 11.60
CA PRO A 51 1.31 11.25 12.06
C PRO A 51 1.87 12.58 11.57
N GLY A 52 0.99 13.52 11.21
CA GLY A 52 1.34 14.87 10.76
C GLY A 52 1.71 15.00 9.29
N TYR A 53 1.74 13.90 8.52
CA TYR A 53 2.07 13.92 7.10
C TYR A 53 0.95 13.37 6.23
N LYS A 54 0.45 14.23 5.33
CA LYS A 54 -0.53 13.82 4.33
C LYS A 54 0.09 12.91 3.26
N LEU A 55 -0.65 11.87 2.92
CA LEU A 55 -0.48 11.04 1.74
C LEU A 55 -1.14 11.72 0.52
N PRO A 56 -0.64 11.47 -0.69
CA PRO A 56 -1.31 11.92 -1.91
C PRO A 56 -2.71 11.30 -2.05
N ASP A 57 -3.66 12.04 -2.64
CA ASP A 57 -5.06 11.60 -2.81
C ASP A 57 -5.23 10.30 -3.61
N ASN A 58 -4.25 9.98 -4.45
CA ASN A 58 -4.20 8.82 -5.32
C ASN A 58 -3.62 7.58 -4.63
N VAL A 59 -3.24 7.70 -3.35
CA VAL A 59 -2.88 6.54 -2.52
C VAL A 59 -4.15 6.04 -1.83
N VAL A 60 -4.58 4.85 -2.21
CA VAL A 60 -5.80 4.22 -1.69
C VAL A 60 -5.41 3.09 -0.73
N ALA A 61 -5.82 3.21 0.52
CA ALA A 61 -5.66 2.15 1.52
C ALA A 61 -6.66 1.01 1.27
N VAL A 62 -6.14 -0.21 1.14
CA VAL A 62 -6.92 -1.42 0.85
C VAL A 62 -6.66 -2.45 1.96
N PRO A 63 -7.69 -2.91 2.70
CA PRO A 63 -7.50 -3.88 3.79
C PRO A 63 -7.28 -5.31 3.30
N ASN A 64 -7.91 -5.67 2.19
CA ASN A 64 -7.80 -7.00 1.61
C ASN A 64 -6.52 -7.11 0.76
N LEU A 65 -5.65 -8.05 1.13
CA LEU A 65 -4.36 -8.22 0.48
C LEU A 65 -4.51 -8.68 -0.99
N ASN A 66 -5.43 -9.59 -1.27
CA ASN A 66 -5.71 -10.07 -2.64
C ASN A 66 -6.21 -8.95 -3.55
N GLU A 67 -7.09 -8.07 -3.06
CA GLU A 67 -7.55 -6.90 -3.82
C GLU A 67 -6.45 -5.87 -4.05
N ALA A 68 -5.53 -5.72 -3.09
CA ALA A 68 -4.40 -4.82 -3.19
C ALA A 68 -3.40 -5.25 -4.27
N VAL A 69 -3.18 -6.57 -4.44
CA VAL A 69 -2.25 -7.11 -5.45
C VAL A 69 -2.91 -7.35 -6.81
N ARG A 70 -4.26 -7.38 -6.87
CA ARG A 70 -5.00 -7.60 -8.11
C ARG A 70 -4.66 -6.52 -9.14
N ASP A 71 -4.30 -6.97 -10.33
CA ASP A 71 -3.92 -6.16 -11.51
C ASP A 71 -2.65 -5.32 -11.30
N ALA A 72 -1.83 -5.61 -10.30
CA ALA A 72 -0.58 -4.88 -10.09
C ALA A 72 0.53 -5.34 -11.04
N ASP A 73 1.09 -4.41 -11.82
CA ASP A 73 2.32 -4.64 -12.60
C ASP A 73 3.59 -4.52 -11.74
N LEU A 74 3.52 -3.79 -10.63
CA LEU A 74 4.64 -3.54 -9.72
C LEU A 74 4.18 -3.66 -8.25
N LEU A 75 4.87 -4.50 -7.49
CA LEU A 75 4.66 -4.74 -6.07
C LEU A 75 5.85 -4.21 -5.28
N VAL A 76 5.60 -3.34 -4.31
CA VAL A 76 6.64 -2.76 -3.45
C VAL A 76 6.44 -3.27 -2.02
N PHE A 77 7.29 -4.19 -1.59
CA PHE A 77 7.23 -4.83 -0.28
C PHE A 77 7.96 -3.97 0.77
N VAL A 78 7.20 -3.36 1.68
CA VAL A 78 7.70 -2.46 2.74
C VAL A 78 7.05 -2.78 4.09
N ILE A 79 7.22 -4.03 4.53
CA ILE A 79 6.64 -4.58 5.76
C ILE A 79 7.74 -5.16 6.67
N PRO A 80 7.51 -5.31 7.99
CA PRO A 80 8.46 -5.99 8.87
C PRO A 80 8.81 -7.41 8.35
N HIS A 81 10.09 -7.80 8.43
CA HIS A 81 10.61 -9.04 7.85
C HIS A 81 9.81 -10.28 8.29
N GLN A 82 9.39 -10.33 9.55
CA GLN A 82 8.63 -11.45 10.14
C GLN A 82 7.28 -11.73 9.45
N PHE A 83 6.75 -10.80 8.65
CA PHE A 83 5.46 -10.96 7.98
C PHE A 83 5.57 -11.33 6.50
N ILE A 84 6.77 -11.27 5.89
CA ILE A 84 6.90 -11.44 4.43
C ILE A 84 6.46 -12.81 3.93
N HIS A 85 6.84 -13.88 4.63
CA HIS A 85 6.47 -15.24 4.24
C HIS A 85 4.95 -15.41 4.21
N LYS A 86 4.27 -15.01 5.29
CA LYS A 86 2.80 -15.07 5.38
C LYS A 86 2.12 -14.27 4.27
N VAL A 87 2.62 -13.06 3.99
CA VAL A 87 2.08 -12.21 2.91
C VAL A 87 2.26 -12.85 1.54
N CYS A 88 3.44 -13.42 1.26
CA CYS A 88 3.70 -14.13 0.00
C CYS A 88 2.82 -15.37 -0.16
N ASP A 89 2.63 -16.14 0.91
CA ASP A 89 1.78 -17.33 0.89
C ASP A 89 0.32 -16.95 0.57
N GLU A 90 -0.20 -15.88 1.15
CA GLU A 90 -1.57 -15.41 0.95
C GLU A 90 -1.84 -14.94 -0.49
N ILE A 91 -0.86 -14.28 -1.13
CA ILE A 91 -1.00 -13.75 -2.51
C ILE A 91 -0.57 -14.75 -3.59
N THR A 92 -0.13 -15.94 -3.19
CA THR A 92 0.31 -16.97 -4.13
C THR A 92 -0.83 -17.33 -5.09
N GLY A 93 -0.56 -17.24 -6.39
CA GLY A 93 -1.55 -17.47 -7.44
C GLY A 93 -2.47 -16.27 -7.77
N GLN A 94 -2.43 -15.20 -6.97
CA GLN A 94 -3.22 -13.97 -7.21
C GLN A 94 -2.41 -12.87 -7.91
N VAL A 95 -1.09 -12.93 -7.82
CA VAL A 95 -0.19 -11.95 -8.46
C VAL A 95 -0.11 -12.20 -9.98
N PRO A 96 -0.27 -11.16 -10.82
CA PRO A 96 -0.09 -11.29 -12.26
C PRO A 96 1.29 -11.84 -12.63
N LYS A 97 1.37 -12.77 -13.60
CA LYS A 97 2.63 -13.44 -13.98
C LYS A 97 3.75 -12.49 -14.44
N LYS A 98 3.40 -11.31 -14.94
CA LYS A 98 4.35 -10.28 -15.41
C LYS A 98 4.68 -9.23 -14.34
N ALA A 99 4.07 -9.32 -13.16
CA ALA A 99 4.31 -8.36 -12.09
C ALA A 99 5.76 -8.43 -11.61
N LEU A 100 6.36 -7.28 -11.35
CA LEU A 100 7.70 -7.16 -10.78
C LEU A 100 7.61 -6.86 -9.29
N GLY A 101 8.48 -7.49 -8.51
CA GLY A 101 8.60 -7.24 -7.06
C GLY A 101 9.85 -6.41 -6.74
N ILE A 102 9.69 -5.38 -5.90
CA ILE A 102 10.79 -4.63 -5.30
C ILE A 102 10.64 -4.71 -3.78
N THR A 103 11.70 -5.10 -3.07
CA THR A 103 11.70 -5.15 -1.60
C THR A 103 12.52 -4.00 -1.02
N LEU A 104 11.98 -3.38 0.03
CA LEU A 104 12.69 -2.44 0.90
C LEU A 104 12.84 -3.00 2.32
N ILE A 105 12.64 -4.32 2.48
CA ILE A 105 12.87 -5.05 3.72
C ILE A 105 14.38 -5.27 3.85
N LYS A 106 14.92 -4.97 5.03
CA LYS A 106 16.33 -5.20 5.37
C LYS A 106 16.49 -6.47 6.19
#